data_AF-A0A9W9FL73-F1
#
_entry.id   AF-A0A9W9FL73-F1
#
_cell.length_a   1.000
_cell.length_b   1.000
_cell.length_c   1.000
_cell.angle_alpha   90.00
_cell.angle_beta   90.00
_cell.angle_gamma   90.00
#
_symmetry.space_group_name_H-M   'P 1'
#
loop_
_entity.id
_entity.type
_entity.pdbx_description
1 polymer ?
#
loop_
_entity_poly.entity_id
_entity_poly.type
_entity_poly.pdbx_seq_one_letter_code
_entity_poly.pdbx_strand_id
1 'polypeptide(L)'
;MGVDFHLQSKQLHSEDFARYNETEQLRPRYVKFDPVALQRVAANAVGRDRCLLITKLAEGGFNKIFLLATDDGREDIARIPIPIAGSPHYTTAREVATINFLRNVFGLPVPRILAYSTSSNNSVGAEYIIMERVQGESLASRWLSLTTDEVKHVMT
;
A
#
# COMPACT_ATOMS: atom_id res chain seq x y z
N MET A 1 -45.77 -23.16 -43.11
CA MET A 1 -44.35 -23.05 -42.69
C MET A 1 -44.30 -21.90 -41.70
N GLY A 2 -44.29 -22.05 -40.37
CA GLY A 2 -43.86 -23.16 -39.52
C GLY A 2 -42.63 -22.74 -38.71
N VAL A 3 -42.86 -22.26 -37.47
CA VAL A 3 -42.01 -22.28 -36.23
C VAL A 3 -40.62 -21.59 -36.26
N ASP A 4 -39.98 -21.07 -35.20
CA ASP A 4 -40.10 -21.26 -33.74
C ASP A 4 -39.40 -20.11 -32.94
N PHE A 5 -39.67 -20.05 -31.63
CA PHE A 5 -39.01 -19.25 -30.59
C PHE A 5 -37.67 -19.89 -30.11
N HIS A 6 -36.83 -19.08 -29.44
CA HIS A 6 -35.96 -19.44 -28.30
C HIS A 6 -34.43 -19.71 -28.47
N LEU A 7 -33.64 -18.92 -27.68
CA LEU A 7 -32.27 -19.12 -27.09
C LEU A 7 -31.07 -19.32 -28.06
N GLN A 8 -29.83 -18.85 -27.84
CA GLN A 8 -28.99 -18.53 -26.66
C GLN A 8 -27.94 -17.47 -27.11
N SER A 9 -27.73 -16.37 -26.37
CA SER A 9 -26.71 -16.17 -25.31
C SER A 9 -25.23 -16.18 -25.76
N LYS A 10 -24.49 -15.17 -25.26
CA LYS A 10 -23.01 -14.99 -25.21
C LYS A 10 -22.35 -14.35 -26.43
N GLN A 11 -22.17 -13.04 -26.36
CA GLN A 11 -20.87 -12.36 -26.34
C GLN A 11 -21.12 -10.89 -26.61
N LEU A 12 -20.96 -10.05 -25.57
CA LEU A 12 -20.72 -8.60 -25.58
C LEU A 12 -20.97 -8.10 -24.13
N HIS A 13 -20.22 -8.64 -23.17
CA HIS A 13 -20.38 -8.27 -21.75
C HIS A 13 -19.06 -8.13 -20.97
N SER A 14 -17.89 -8.19 -21.62
CA SER A 14 -16.61 -8.12 -20.91
C SER A 14 -15.92 -6.75 -20.95
N GLU A 15 -16.17 -5.91 -21.95
CA GLU A 15 -15.39 -4.66 -22.12
C GLU A 15 -16.10 -3.41 -21.59
N ASP A 16 -17.44 -3.39 -21.55
CA ASP A 16 -18.20 -2.23 -21.04
C ASP A 16 -18.33 -2.19 -19.51
N PHE A 17 -18.09 -3.31 -18.82
CA PHE A 17 -18.09 -3.34 -17.34
C PHE A 17 -16.80 -2.75 -16.74
N ALA A 18 -15.70 -2.74 -17.49
CA ALA A 18 -14.41 -2.21 -17.02
C ALA A 18 -14.35 -0.68 -17.08
N ARG A 19 -15.22 -0.04 -17.87
CA ARG A 19 -15.23 1.42 -18.09
C ARG A 19 -16.37 2.15 -17.40
N TYR A 20 -17.05 1.50 -16.46
CA TYR A 20 -18.03 2.13 -15.61
C TYR A 20 -17.35 2.52 -14.28
N ASN A 21 -17.15 3.83 -14.09
CA ASN A 21 -16.95 4.49 -12.80
C ASN A 21 -15.51 4.74 -12.27
N GLU A 22 -14.46 4.74 -13.09
CA GLU A 22 -13.11 5.13 -12.60
C GLU A 22 -13.07 6.56 -12.04
N THR A 23 -13.66 7.54 -12.73
CA THR A 23 -13.62 8.96 -12.35
C THR A 23 -14.43 9.29 -11.08
N GLU A 24 -15.54 8.59 -10.85
CA GLU A 24 -16.40 8.78 -9.67
C GLU A 24 -15.88 8.01 -8.43
N GLN A 25 -15.20 6.86 -8.62
CA GLN A 25 -14.57 6.10 -7.53
C GLN A 25 -13.26 6.71 -7.01
N LEU A 26 -12.62 7.61 -7.78
CA LEU A 26 -11.38 8.28 -7.37
C LEU A 26 -11.59 9.35 -6.30
N ARG A 27 -12.74 10.05 -6.30
CA ARG A 27 -13.04 11.13 -5.35
C ARG A 27 -12.97 10.69 -3.87
N PRO A 28 -13.63 9.60 -3.43
CA PRO A 28 -13.59 9.18 -2.04
C PRO A 28 -12.23 8.59 -1.60
N ARG A 29 -11.34 8.28 -2.55
CA ARG A 29 -9.98 7.76 -2.26
C ARG A 29 -8.89 8.83 -2.30
N TYR A 30 -9.22 10.06 -2.67
CA TYR A 30 -8.27 11.15 -2.72
C TYR A 30 -7.93 11.62 -1.31
N VAL A 31 -6.63 11.64 -1.00
CA VAL A 31 -6.09 12.25 0.22
C VAL A 31 -5.21 13.39 -0.23
N LYS A 32 -5.55 14.61 0.19
CA LYS A 32 -4.68 15.77 0.00
C LYS A 32 -3.52 15.66 0.99
N PHE A 33 -2.29 15.69 0.49
CA PHE A 33 -1.09 15.73 1.33
C PHE A 33 0.00 16.54 0.62
N ASP A 34 0.99 17.00 1.36
CA ASP A 34 2.18 17.70 0.86
C ASP A 34 3.33 16.68 0.64
N PRO A 35 3.70 16.37 -0.61
CA PRO A 35 4.80 15.45 -0.91
C PRO A 35 6.16 15.94 -0.44
N VAL A 36 6.40 17.26 -0.44
CA VAL A 36 7.67 17.86 -0.01
C VAL A 36 7.80 17.76 1.50
N ALA A 37 6.72 17.99 2.24
CA ALA A 37 6.70 17.77 3.68
C ALA A 37 6.91 16.28 4.01
N LEU A 38 6.30 15.36 3.26
CA LEU A 38 6.51 13.92 3.45
C LEU A 38 7.96 13.50 3.22
N GLN A 39 8.61 14.05 2.18
CA GLN A 39 10.05 13.85 1.94
C GLN A 39 10.92 14.36 3.10
N ARG A 40 10.59 15.53 3.67
CA ARG A 40 11.32 16.06 4.84
C ARG A 40 11.17 15.17 6.06
N VAL A 41 9.95 14.73 6.37
CA VAL A 41 9.69 13.80 7.48
C VAL A 41 10.47 12.50 7.26
N ALA A 42 10.46 11.96 6.04
CA ALA A 42 11.21 10.76 5.70
C ALA A 42 12.71 10.92 5.95
N ALA A 43 13.32 11.99 5.45
CA ALA A 43 14.75 12.26 5.62
C ALA A 43 15.12 12.42 7.11
N ASN A 44 14.31 13.18 7.86
CA ASN A 44 14.51 13.39 9.29
C ASN A 44 14.42 12.09 10.09
N ALA A 45 13.49 11.19 9.75
CA ALA A 45 13.28 9.94 10.45
C ALA A 45 14.51 9.01 10.43
N VAL A 46 15.45 9.29 9.53
CA VAL A 46 16.59 8.41 9.23
C VAL A 46 17.92 9.16 9.30
N GLY A 47 17.90 10.39 9.84
CA GLY A 47 19.10 11.21 10.05
C GLY A 47 19.75 11.67 8.76
N ARG A 48 18.95 12.01 7.73
CA ARG A 48 19.41 12.49 6.43
C ARG A 48 18.91 13.89 6.15
N ASP A 49 19.67 14.64 5.36
CA ASP A 49 19.33 16.01 5.00
C ASP A 49 18.23 16.08 3.94
N ARG A 50 18.18 15.09 3.02
CA ARG A 50 17.28 15.13 1.86
C ARG A 50 16.75 13.74 1.49
N CYS A 51 15.45 13.67 1.22
CA CYS A 51 14.82 12.60 0.46
C CYS A 51 14.62 13.12 -0.97
N LEU A 52 15.32 12.52 -1.93
CA LEU A 52 15.41 13.03 -3.30
C LEU A 52 14.16 12.67 -4.12
N LEU A 53 13.60 11.49 -3.89
CA LEU A 53 12.55 10.94 -4.72
C LEU A 53 11.38 10.44 -3.88
N ILE A 54 10.18 10.76 -4.35
CA ILE A 54 8.94 10.11 -3.94
C ILE A 54 8.29 9.54 -5.19
N THR A 55 8.01 8.24 -5.20
CA THR A 55 7.37 7.55 -6.33
C THR A 55 6.22 6.72 -5.83
N LYS A 56 5.03 6.85 -6.44
CA LYS A 56 3.89 6.02 -6.08
C LYS A 56 4.13 4.59 -6.58
N LEU A 57 4.22 3.63 -5.66
CA LEU A 57 4.42 2.21 -5.99
C LEU A 57 3.10 1.50 -6.25
N ALA A 58 2.11 1.74 -5.39
CA ALA A 58 0.84 1.03 -5.45
C ALA A 58 -0.27 1.85 -4.78
N GLU A 59 -1.50 1.52 -5.11
CA GLU A 59 -2.69 1.99 -4.39
C GLU A 59 -3.65 0.81 -4.23
N GLY A 60 -3.96 0.46 -2.98
CA GLY A 60 -4.95 -0.55 -2.64
C GLY A 60 -6.23 0.07 -2.09
N GLY A 61 -7.12 -0.75 -1.52
CA GLY A 61 -8.34 -0.25 -0.86
C GLY A 61 -8.09 0.53 0.44
N PHE A 62 -6.92 0.34 1.07
CA PHE A 62 -6.63 0.85 2.41
C PHE A 62 -5.54 1.93 2.43
N ASN A 63 -4.60 1.91 1.49
CA ASN A 63 -3.41 2.77 1.52
C ASN A 63 -2.95 3.15 0.10
N LYS A 64 -2.44 4.38 -0.03
CA LYS A 64 -1.51 4.77 -1.09
C LYS A 64 -0.09 4.49 -0.61
N ILE A 65 0.70 3.80 -1.43
CA ILE A 65 2.05 3.36 -1.08
C ILE A 65 3.06 4.11 -1.96
N PHE A 66 4.04 4.73 -1.32
CA PHE A 66 5.10 5.48 -1.95
C PHE A 66 6.46 4.90 -1.59
N LEU A 67 7.33 4.79 -2.58
CA LEU A 67 8.77 4.63 -2.40
C LEU A 67 9.38 6.00 -2.11
N LEU A 68 10.21 6.05 -1.08
CA LEU A 68 11.01 7.21 -0.71
C LEU A 68 12.47 6.82 -0.88
N ALA A 69 13.24 7.61 -1.63
CA ALA A 69 14.67 7.36 -1.81
C ALA A 69 15.50 8.55 -1.36
N THR A 70 16.50 8.29 -0.51
CA THR A 70 17.51 9.27 -0.06
C THR A 70 18.71 9.27 -0.99
N ASP A 71 19.58 10.27 -0.82
CA ASP A 71 20.78 10.49 -1.63
C ASP A 71 21.85 9.39 -1.50
N ASP A 72 21.86 8.68 -0.38
CA ASP A 72 22.71 7.51 -0.12
C ASP A 72 22.17 6.19 -0.71
N GLY A 73 21.08 6.24 -1.49
CA GLY A 73 20.47 5.07 -2.11
C GLY A 73 19.60 4.24 -1.16
N ARG A 74 19.38 4.68 0.08
CA ARG A 74 18.45 4.01 0.99
C ARG A 74 17.00 4.24 0.57
N GLU A 75 16.22 3.17 0.63
CA GLU A 75 14.82 3.16 0.24
C GLU A 75 13.91 2.85 1.42
N ASP A 76 12.85 3.66 1.56
CA ASP A 76 11.80 3.50 2.56
C ASP A 76 10.42 3.47 1.91
N ILE A 77 9.43 3.01 2.66
CA ILE A 77 8.03 2.98 2.26
C ILE A 77 7.24 3.98 3.08
N ALA A 78 6.54 4.89 2.41
CA ALA A 78 5.46 5.68 3.00
C ALA A 78 4.11 5.08 2.63
N ARG A 79 3.23 4.95 3.64
CA ARG A 79 1.85 4.54 3.50
C ARG A 79 0.96 5.69 3.94
N ILE A 80 0.05 6.13 3.07
CA ILE A 80 -0.98 7.13 3.38
C ILE A 80 -2.33 6.40 3.41
N PRO A 81 -2.99 6.29 4.57
CA PRO A 81 -4.30 5.66 4.68
C PRO A 81 -5.34 6.34 3.81
N ILE A 82 -6.23 5.54 3.22
CA ILE A 82 -7.35 6.04 2.42
C ILE A 82 -8.56 6.27 3.35
N PRO A 83 -9.35 7.36 3.20
CA PRO A 83 -10.38 7.74 4.17
C PRO A 83 -11.53 6.72 4.33
N ILE A 84 -11.67 5.80 3.39
CA ILE A 84 -12.70 4.75 3.40
C ILE A 84 -12.38 3.66 4.44
N ALA A 85 -11.14 3.60 4.95
CA ALA A 85 -10.65 2.55 5.85
C ALA A 85 -11.07 2.70 7.34
N GLY A 86 -12.10 3.49 7.64
CA GLY A 86 -12.58 3.74 9.01
C GLY A 86 -11.97 4.99 9.64
N SER A 87 -12.09 5.13 10.98
CA SER A 87 -11.47 6.26 11.71
C SER A 87 -9.96 6.25 11.50
N PRO A 88 -9.40 7.23 10.75
CA PRO A 88 -8.01 7.17 10.30
C PRO A 88 -7.02 6.98 11.47
N HIS A 89 -7.24 7.69 12.57
CA HIS A 89 -6.45 7.62 13.80
C HIS A 89 -6.24 6.19 14.32
N TYR A 90 -7.34 5.45 14.51
CA TYR A 90 -7.28 4.12 15.12
C TYR A 90 -6.66 3.09 14.17
N THR A 91 -6.89 3.23 12.87
CA THR A 91 -6.31 2.31 11.88
C THR A 91 -4.79 2.44 11.87
N THR A 92 -4.26 3.67 11.74
CA THR A 92 -2.82 3.93 11.75
C THR A 92 -2.16 3.50 13.07
N ALA A 93 -2.75 3.88 14.21
CA ALA A 93 -2.21 3.52 15.52
C ALA A 93 -2.14 2.00 15.73
N ARG A 94 -3.19 1.26 15.31
CA ARG A 94 -3.24 -0.20 15.45
C ARG A 94 -2.24 -0.90 14.56
N GLU A 95 -2.03 -0.44 13.34
CA GLU A 95 -1.02 -1.00 12.45
C GLU A 95 0.39 -0.83 13.03
N VAL A 96 0.73 0.38 13.48
CA VAL A 96 2.03 0.67 14.10
C VAL A 96 2.24 -0.17 15.36
N ALA A 97 1.22 -0.23 16.24
CA ALA A 97 1.29 -1.03 17.46
C ALA A 97 1.52 -2.52 17.15
N THR A 98 0.81 -3.06 16.16
CA THR A 98 0.94 -4.46 15.76
C THR A 98 2.33 -4.76 15.20
N ILE A 99 2.84 -3.92 14.29
CA ILE A 99 4.18 -4.11 13.70
C ILE A 99 5.26 -4.05 14.78
N ASN A 100 5.19 -3.06 15.68
CA ASN A 100 6.13 -2.94 16.78
C ASN A 100 6.06 -4.12 17.75
N PHE A 101 4.86 -4.64 18.03
CA PHE A 101 4.67 -5.81 18.88
C PHE A 101 5.29 -7.06 18.24
N LEU A 102 5.00 -7.33 16.96
CA LEU A 102 5.58 -8.45 16.21
C LEU A 102 7.10 -8.40 16.17
N ARG A 103 7.68 -7.21 15.99
CA ARG A 103 9.13 -7.01 15.97
C ARG A 103 9.77 -7.15 17.35
N ASN A 104 9.24 -6.45 18.36
CA ASN A 104 9.92 -6.31 19.65
C ASN A 104 9.62 -7.45 20.62
N VAL A 105 8.46 -8.10 20.51
CA VAL A 105 8.05 -9.19 21.40
C VAL A 105 8.31 -10.54 20.77
N PHE A 106 8.02 -10.71 19.48
CA PHE A 106 8.22 -11.98 18.78
C PHE A 106 9.50 -12.07 17.95
N GLY A 107 10.22 -10.96 17.76
CA GLY A 107 11.45 -10.95 16.96
C GLY A 107 11.22 -11.22 15.47
N LEU A 108 9.99 -11.05 14.97
CA LEU A 108 9.68 -11.34 13.57
C LEU A 108 10.35 -10.33 12.63
N PRO A 109 10.77 -10.75 11.42
CA PRO A 109 11.40 -9.89 10.42
C PRO A 109 10.37 -9.02 9.68
N VAL A 110 9.54 -8.29 10.42
CA VAL A 110 8.59 -7.29 9.88
C VAL A 110 9.27 -5.94 9.68
N PRO A 111 8.82 -5.03 8.79
CA PRO A 111 9.44 -3.71 8.62
C PRO A 111 9.57 -2.93 9.94
N ARG A 112 10.65 -2.14 10.11
CA ARG A 112 10.74 -1.20 11.24
C ARG A 112 9.96 0.07 10.93
N ILE A 113 9.19 0.56 11.91
CA ILE A 113 8.54 1.87 11.83
C ILE A 113 9.60 2.96 12.07
N LEU A 114 9.68 3.92 11.15
CA LEU A 114 10.64 5.02 11.17
C LEU A 114 10.00 6.30 11.70
N ALA A 115 8.80 6.61 11.22
CA ALA A 115 7.98 7.73 11.67
C ALA A 115 6.52 7.45 11.34
N TYR A 116 5.59 8.06 12.09
CA TYR A 116 4.17 7.98 11.75
C TYR A 116 3.41 9.17 12.34
N SER A 117 2.25 9.48 11.76
CA SER A 117 1.28 10.41 12.33
C SER A 117 -0.13 9.87 12.16
N THR A 118 -0.89 9.89 13.26
CA THR A 118 -2.28 9.42 13.36
C THR A 118 -3.29 10.56 13.26
N SER A 119 -2.88 11.70 12.70
CA SER A 119 -3.73 12.87 12.49
C SER A 119 -3.24 13.61 11.25
N SER A 120 -4.14 14.24 10.51
CA SER A 120 -3.80 15.17 9.43
C SER A 120 -3.27 16.52 9.92
N ASN A 121 -3.33 16.80 11.24
CA ASN A 121 -2.79 18.00 11.84
C ASN A 121 -1.26 17.90 11.99
N ASN A 122 -0.57 17.84 10.86
CA ASN A 122 0.89 17.80 10.77
C ASN A 122 1.33 18.44 9.44
N SER A 123 2.64 18.64 9.25
CA SER A 123 3.18 19.31 8.04
C SER A 123 2.83 18.61 6.72
N VAL A 124 2.62 17.29 6.72
CA VAL A 124 2.22 16.50 5.55
C VAL A 124 0.74 16.73 5.20
N GLY A 125 -0.08 17.20 6.16
CA GLY A 125 -1.52 17.39 5.95
C GLY A 125 -2.32 16.09 5.87
N ALA A 126 -1.71 14.95 6.17
CA ALA A 126 -2.34 13.64 6.13
C ALA A 126 -1.71 12.70 7.17
N GLU A 127 -2.43 11.64 7.51
CA GLU A 127 -1.86 10.52 8.24
C GLU A 127 -0.84 9.79 7.37
N TYR A 128 0.17 9.22 8.03
CA TYR A 128 1.19 8.46 7.34
C TYR A 128 1.86 7.45 8.27
N ILE A 129 2.42 6.42 7.66
CA ILE A 129 3.42 5.54 8.26
C ILE A 129 4.63 5.53 7.32
N ILE A 130 5.80 5.86 7.83
CA ILE A 130 7.09 5.68 7.16
C ILE A 130 7.77 4.49 7.82
N MET A 131 8.17 3.51 7.01
CA MET A 131 8.77 2.26 7.47
C MET A 131 9.87 1.80 6.51
N GLU A 132 10.75 0.92 6.99
CA GLU A 132 11.79 0.31 6.14
C GLU A 132 11.17 -0.39 4.92
N ARG A 133 11.83 -0.27 3.77
CA ARG A 133 11.54 -1.15 2.64
C ARG A 133 12.15 -2.53 2.92
N VAL A 134 11.30 -3.55 2.92
CA VAL A 134 11.76 -4.94 2.94
C VAL A 134 12.10 -5.36 1.51
N GLN A 135 13.34 -5.81 1.31
CA GLN A 135 13.78 -6.33 0.03
C GLN A 135 13.28 -7.77 -0.14
N GLY A 136 12.75 -8.06 -1.32
CA GLY A 136 12.21 -9.37 -1.65
C GLY A 136 11.14 -9.29 -2.72
N GLU A 137 10.57 -10.45 -3.02
CA GLU A 137 9.46 -10.60 -3.95
C GLU A 137 8.26 -11.20 -3.24
N SER A 138 7.06 -10.86 -3.73
CA SER A 138 5.83 -11.41 -3.16
C SER A 138 5.81 -12.92 -3.33
N LEU A 139 5.43 -13.64 -2.27
CA LEU A 139 5.21 -15.08 -2.39
C LEU A 139 4.17 -15.39 -3.49
N ALA A 140 3.17 -14.51 -3.68
CA ALA A 140 2.16 -14.68 -4.72
C ALA A 140 2.76 -14.65 -6.15
N SER A 141 3.79 -13.84 -6.41
CA SER A 141 4.43 -13.80 -7.73
C SER A 141 5.27 -15.04 -8.01
N ARG A 142 5.79 -15.68 -6.96
CA ARG A 142 6.57 -16.91 -7.09
C ARG A 142 5.77 -18.19 -6.93
N TRP A 143 4.57 -18.15 -6.36
CA TRP A 143 3.87 -19.33 -5.83
C TRP A 143 3.81 -20.49 -6.82
N LEU A 144 3.46 -20.20 -8.08
CA LEU A 144 3.33 -21.20 -9.14
C LEU A 144 4.67 -21.70 -9.71
N SER A 145 5.77 -21.01 -9.41
CA SER A 145 7.13 -21.38 -9.81
C SER A 145 7.89 -22.17 -8.73
N LEU A 146 7.32 -22.29 -7.53
CA LEU A 146 7.94 -23.04 -6.44
C LEU A 146 7.83 -24.54 -6.69
N THR A 147 8.90 -25.26 -6.38
CA THR A 147 8.91 -26.71 -6.27
C THR A 147 8.12 -27.18 -5.04
N THR A 148 7.73 -28.45 -5.02
CA THR A 148 7.02 -29.04 -3.88
C THR A 148 7.79 -28.89 -2.56
N ASP A 149 9.12 -28.99 -2.59
CA ASP A 149 9.92 -28.88 -1.38
C ASP A 149 10.08 -27.43 -0.91
N GLU A 150 10.16 -26.46 -1.83
CA GLU A 150 10.10 -25.04 -1.49
C GLU A 150 8.75 -24.65 -0.88
N VAL A 151 7.63 -25.17 -1.40
CA VAL A 151 6.30 -24.94 -0.83
C VAL A 151 6.21 -25.49 0.60
N LYS A 152 6.73 -26.70 0.85
CA LYS A 152 6.77 -27.28 2.20
C LYS A 152 7.56 -26.38 3.15
N HIS A 153 8.73 -25.89 2.72
CA HIS A 153 9.58 -25.03 3.54
C HIS A 153 8.92 -23.69 3.89
N VAL A 154 8.13 -23.11 2.99
CA VAL A 154 7.38 -21.86 3.28
C VAL A 154 6.20 -22.08 4.23
N MET A 155 5.61 -23.29 4.23
CA MET A 155 4.39 -23.61 4.97
C MET A 155 4.64 -24.25 6.35
N THR A 156 5.89 -24.54 6.71
CA THR A 156 6.30 -25.15 8.01
C THR A 156 7.11 -24.19 8.85
#